data_AF-A0A401MHR4-F1
#
_entry.id   AF-A0A401MHR4-F1
#
_cell.length_a   1.000
_cell.length_b   1.000
_cell.length_c   1.000
_cell.angle_alpha   90.00
_cell.angle_beta   90.00
_cell.angle_gamma   90.00
#
_symmetry.space_group_name_H-M   'P 1'
#
loop_
_entity.id
_entity.type
_entity.pdbx_description
1 polymer ?
#
loop_
_entity_poly.entity_id
_entity_poly.type
_entity_poly.pdbx_seq_one_letter_code
_entity_poly.pdbx_strand_id
1 'polypeptide(L)' 'MMGPRLDVSVRQWTCAGCGVLHDRDVNAAVNLRDEGLRLLEAA' A
#
# COMPACT_ATOMS: atom_id res chain seq x y z
N MET A 1 -3.54 7.72 0.15
CA MET A 1 -2.80 7.92 1.42
C MET A 1 -1.45 8.53 1.07
N MET A 2 -1.27 9.84 1.24
CA MET A 2 -0.02 10.51 0.89
C MET A 2 0.86 10.59 2.14
N GLY A 3 1.69 9.57 2.32
CA GLY A 3 2.73 9.52 3.35
C GLY A 3 4.06 10.14 2.85
N PRO A 4 5.05 10.29 3.75
CA PRO A 4 6.39 10.75 3.37
C PRO A 4 7.05 9.79 2.37
N ARG A 5 7.98 10.29 1.54
CA ARG A 5 8.81 9.44 0.68
C ARG A 5 9.77 8.66 1.56
N LEU A 6 9.54 7.35 1.70
CA LEU A 6 10.36 6.43 2.48
C LEU A 6 11.23 5.58 1.56
N ASP A 7 12.38 5.13 2.07
CA ASP A 7 13.20 4.13 1.37
C ASP A 7 12.39 2.85 1.13
N VAL A 8 12.70 2.13 0.05
CA VAL A 8 11.95 0.94 -0.35
C VAL A 8 12.02 -0.21 0.68
N SER A 9 13.05 -0.24 1.51
CA SER A 9 13.21 -1.23 2.58
C SER A 9 12.28 -1.01 3.78
N VAL A 10 11.72 0.19 3.93
CA VAL A 10 10.82 0.50 5.06
C VAL A 10 9.46 -0.13 4.83
N ARG A 11 9.18 -1.19 5.58
CA ARG A 11 7.92 -1.95 5.52
C ARG A 11 6.81 -1.34 6.37
N GLN A 12 7.17 -0.83 7.55
CA GLN A 12 6.23 -0.26 8.49
C GLN A 12 6.68 1.15 8.91
N TRP A 13 5.73 2.07 9.04
CA TRP A 13 6.01 3.40 9.56
C TRP A 13 4.80 3.98 10.30
N THR A 14 5.06 4.74 11.34
CA THR A 14 4.02 5.56 11.99
C THR A 14 3.83 6.84 11.20
N CYS A 15 2.61 7.12 10.75
CA CYS A 15 2.31 8.35 10.03
C CYS A 15 2.28 9.54 11.00
N ALA A 16 3.06 10.58 10.70
CA ALA A 16 3.07 11.81 11.50
C ALA A 16 1.74 12.58 11.47
N GLY A 17 0.91 12.38 10.44
CA GLY A 17 -0.37 13.08 10.29
C GLY A 17 -1.54 12.40 11.00
N CYS A 18 -1.60 11.05 11.01
CA CYS A 18 -2.71 10.32 11.62
C CYS A 18 -2.30 9.49 12.86
N GLY A 19 -1.01 9.36 13.16
CA GLY A 19 -0.51 8.59 14.30
C GLY A 19 -0.61 7.06 14.16
N VAL A 20 -1.14 6.55 13.05
CA VAL A 20 -1.34 5.12 12.81
C VAL A 20 -0.04 4.47 12.30
N LEU A 21 0.22 3.24 12.74
CA LEU A 21 1.23 2.36 12.15
C LEU A 21 0.72 1.80 10.82
N HIS A 22 1.32 2.22 9.71
CA HIS A 22 1.01 1.70 8.40
C HIS A 22 1.96 0.57 8.01
N ASP A 23 1.43 -0.37 7.23
CA ASP A 23 2.17 -1.46 6.61
C ASP A 23 2.08 -1.31 5.09
N ARG A 24 3.23 -1.18 4.42
CA ARG A 24 3.32 -1.05 2.97
C ARG A 24 2.83 -2.32 2.27
N ASP A 25 3.10 -3.49 2.83
CA ASP A 25 2.82 -4.77 2.17
C ASP A 25 1.31 -5.00 2.09
N VAL A 26 0.53 -4.45 3.02
CA VAL A 26 -0.94 -4.40 2.93
C VAL A 26 -1.41 -3.62 1.71
N ASN A 27 -0.84 -2.44 1.46
CA ASN A 27 -1.19 -1.66 0.27
C ASN A 27 -0.77 -2.37 -1.02
N ALA A 28 0.41 -3.02 -1.02
CA ALA A 28 0.84 -3.81 -2.16
C ALA A 28 -0.13 -4.97 -2.44
N ALA A 29 -0.58 -5.69 -1.41
CA ALA A 29 -1.55 -6.77 -1.54
C ALA A 29 -2.89 -6.29 -2.10
N VAL A 30 -3.40 -5.15 -1.61
CA VAL A 30 -4.63 -4.53 -2.13
C VAL A 30 -4.49 -4.17 -3.62
N ASN A 31 -3.39 -3.51 -4.00
CA ASN A 31 -3.15 -3.13 -5.39
C ASN A 31 -3.05 -4.36 -6.31
N LEU A 32 -2.35 -5.42 -5.87
CA LEU A 32 -2.22 -6.67 -6.63
C LEU A 32 -3.57 -7.37 -6.80
N ARG A 33 -4.39 -7.43 -5.74
CA ARG A 33 -5.75 -7.98 -5.82
C ARG A 33 -6.60 -7.22 -6.83
N ASP A 34 -6.63 -5.89 -6.74
CA ASP A 34 -7.49 -5.06 -7.58
C ASP A 34 -7.07 -5.14 -9.06
N GLU A 35 -5.77 -5.17 -9.34
CA GLU A 35 -5.27 -5.40 -10.70
C GLU A 35 -5.62 -6.81 -11.20
N GLY A 36 -5.52 -7.82 -10.35
CA GLY A 36 -5.98 -9.17 -10.68
C GLY A 36 -7.45 -9.23 -11.06
N LEU A 37 -8.33 -8.57 -10.30
CA LEU A 37 -9.76 -8.46 -10.60
C LEU A 37 -10.00 -7.72 -11.92
N ARG A 38 -9.30 -6.60 -12.16
CA ARG A 38 -9.39 -5.84 -13.42
C ARG A 38 -9.03 -6.69 -14.64
N LEU A 39 -8.01 -7.53 -14.52
CA LEU A 39 -7.58 -8.44 -15.60
C LEU A 39 -8.62 -9.54 -15.85
N LEU A 40 -9.28 -10.04 -14.81
CA LEU A 40 -10.36 -11.03 -14.94
C LEU A 40 -11.61 -10.44 -15.60
N GLU A 41 -11.97 -9.19 -15.28
CA GLU A 41 -13.11 -8.50 -15.90
C GLU A 41 -12.87 -8.09 -17.36
N ALA A 42 -11.60 -7.93 -17.75
CA ALA A 42 -11.21 -7.58 -19.11
C ALA A 42 -11.04 -8.80 -20.05
N ALA A 43 -11.19 -10.02 -19.54
CA ALA A 43 -11.11 -11.28 -20.27
C ALA A 43 -12.48 -11.75 -20.75
#